data_AF-A0A6J6WEU3-F1
#
_entry.id   AF-A0A6J6WEU3-F1
#
_cell.length_a   1.000
_cell.length_b   1.000
_cell.length_c   1.000
_cell.angle_alpha   90.00
_cell.angle_beta   90.00
_cell.angle_gamma   90.00
#
_symmetry.space_group_name_H-M   'P 1'
#
loop_
_entity.id
_entity.type
_entity.pdbx_description
1 polymer ?
#
loop_
_entity_poly.entity_id
_entity_poly.type
_entity_poly.pdbx_seq_one_letter_code
_entity_poly.pdbx_strand_id
1 'polypeptide(L)'
;MGYADGIPRIAQGAGVFIDGKRAPIIGRVSMDQFVVDLGAQSTAQSGDWVVVFGDGSHGEYTADDWGSASLSINYEIVTRIGPRVPRIYAPHVY
;
A
#
# COMPACT_ATOMS: atom_id res chain seq x y z
N MET A 1 3.44 -5.39 -7.49
CA MET A 1 4.25 -4.85 -6.38
C MET A 1 4.32 -5.87 -5.25
N GLY A 2 5.51 -6.16 -4.72
CA GLY A 2 5.73 -7.10 -3.62
C GLY A 2 6.88 -6.70 -2.70
N TYR A 3 7.47 -7.64 -1.98
CA TYR A 3 8.53 -7.31 -1.02
C TYR A 3 9.81 -6.79 -1.68
N ALA A 4 10.06 -7.12 -2.95
CA ALA A 4 11.19 -6.56 -3.69
C ALA A 4 10.98 -5.07 -4.07
N ASP A 5 9.74 -4.58 -3.98
CA ASP A 5 9.38 -3.18 -4.23
C ASP A 5 9.30 -2.35 -2.94
N GLY A 6 9.51 -2.98 -1.78
CA GLY A 6 9.52 -2.34 -0.46
C GLY A 6 8.35 -2.71 0.46
N ILE A 7 7.42 -3.55 0.01
CA ILE A 7 6.28 -3.97 0.83
C ILE A 7 6.73 -4.94 1.93
N PRO A 8 6.55 -4.60 3.23
CA PRO A 8 7.03 -5.47 4.30
C PRO A 8 6.29 -6.81 4.29
N ARG A 9 7.06 -7.91 4.19
CA ARG A 9 6.49 -9.26 4.16
C ARG A 9 5.78 -9.66 5.46
N ILE A 10 6.12 -8.99 6.56
CA ILE A 10 5.55 -9.23 7.89
C ILE A 10 4.31 -8.38 8.18
N ALA A 11 3.93 -7.49 7.26
CA ALA A 11 2.83 -6.55 7.49
C ALA A 11 1.52 -7.30 7.80
N GLN A 12 0.85 -6.90 8.88
CA GLN A 12 -0.47 -7.42 9.27
C GLN A 12 -1.46 -6.26 9.44
N GLY A 13 -2.65 -6.38 8.86
CA GLY A 13 -3.71 -5.36 8.98
C GLY A 13 -3.57 -4.16 8.04
N ALA A 14 -2.47 -4.04 7.30
CA ALA A 14 -2.31 -3.08 6.21
C ALA A 14 -2.81 -3.65 4.87
N GLY A 15 -2.98 -2.77 3.89
CA GLY A 15 -3.38 -3.14 2.54
C GLY A 15 -3.45 -1.95 1.62
N VAL A 16 -4.45 -1.93 0.75
CA VAL A 16 -4.64 -0.83 -0.21
C VAL A 16 -5.96 -0.12 0.04
N PHE A 17 -6.07 1.08 -0.49
CA PHE A 17 -7.31 1.83 -0.56
C PHE A 17 -7.78 1.88 -2.01
N ILE A 18 -9.04 1.52 -2.24
CA ILE A 18 -9.67 1.44 -3.56
C ILE A 18 -11.17 1.76 -3.39
N ASP A 19 -11.71 2.55 -4.30
CA ASP A 19 -13.15 2.91 -4.33
C ASP A 19 -13.69 3.39 -2.96
N GLY A 20 -12.96 4.29 -2.30
CA GLY A 20 -13.36 4.86 -1.01
C GLY A 20 -13.24 3.91 0.18
N LYS A 21 -12.61 2.74 0.04
CA LYS A 21 -12.56 1.70 1.07
C LYS A 21 -11.16 1.12 1.25
N ARG A 22 -10.83 0.76 2.49
CA ARG A 22 -9.64 -0.03 2.83
C ARG A 22 -9.88 -1.51 2.50
N ALA A 23 -8.94 -2.11 1.78
CA ALA A 23 -8.88 -3.51 1.40
C ALA A 23 -7.61 -4.15 1.99
N PRO A 24 -7.72 -4.96 3.05
CA PRO A 24 -6.56 -5.52 3.74
C PRO A 24 -5.86 -6.60 2.91
N ILE A 25 -4.56 -6.80 3.12
CA ILE A 25 -3.83 -7.93 2.55
C ILE A 25 -4.41 -9.24 3.08
N ILE A 26 -4.58 -10.20 2.16
CA ILE A 26 -4.87 -11.60 2.50
C ILE A 26 -3.75 -12.50 2.01
N GLY A 27 -3.40 -13.48 2.84
CA GLY A 27 -2.27 -14.38 2.58
C GLY A 27 -0.92 -13.71 2.81
N ARG A 28 0.07 -14.03 1.98
CA ARG A 28 1.46 -13.58 2.14
C ARG A 28 1.88 -12.65 1.01
N VAL A 29 2.71 -11.67 1.34
CA VAL A 29 3.41 -10.84 0.34
C VAL A 29 4.50 -11.68 -0.34
N SER A 30 4.38 -11.82 -1.66
CA SER A 30 5.37 -12.46 -2.53
C SER A 30 6.38 -11.43 -3.06
N MET A 31 7.36 -11.88 -3.86
CA MET A 31 8.45 -11.01 -4.33
C MET A 31 7.90 -9.81 -5.11
N ASP A 32 6.97 -10.07 -6.02
CA ASP A 32 6.48 -9.09 -6.99
C ASP A 32 4.96 -8.81 -6.88
N GLN A 33 4.26 -9.49 -5.97
CA GLN A 33 2.81 -9.33 -5.80
C GLN A 33 2.34 -9.63 -4.37
N PHE A 34 1.18 -9.10 -4.02
CA PHE A 34 0.36 -9.53 -2.88
C PHE A 34 -1.11 -9.48 -3.29
N VAL A 35 -1.97 -10.10 -2.48
CA VAL A 35 -3.41 -10.17 -2.72
C VAL A 35 -4.13 -9.41 -1.62
N VAL A 36 -5.23 -8.73 -1.95
CA VAL A 36 -6.08 -8.01 -1.01
C VAL A 36 -7.50 -8.54 -1.06
N ASP A 37 -8.22 -8.43 0.05
CA ASP A 37 -9.65 -8.70 0.08
C ASP A 37 -10.44 -7.44 -0.29
N LEU A 38 -11.11 -7.49 -1.43
CA LEU A 38 -11.98 -6.40 -1.91
C LEU A 38 -13.42 -6.53 -1.40
N GLY A 39 -13.75 -7.65 -0.75
CA GLY A 39 -15.09 -8.00 -0.32
C GLY A 39 -15.99 -8.51 -1.44
N ALA A 40 -17.05 -9.22 -1.05
CA ALA A 40 -17.95 -9.92 -1.96
C ALA A 40 -18.77 -9.00 -2.91
N GLN A 41 -18.87 -7.71 -2.58
CA GLN A 41 -19.62 -6.72 -3.36
C GLN A 41 -18.70 -5.78 -4.15
N SER A 42 -17.42 -6.14 -4.31
CA SER A 42 -16.48 -5.33 -5.08
C SER A 42 -16.89 -5.25 -6.55
N THR A 43 -16.82 -4.04 -7.10
CA THR A 43 -16.98 -3.76 -8.54
C THR A 43 -15.65 -3.47 -9.22
N ALA A 44 -14.53 -3.68 -8.53
CA ALA A 44 -13.20 -3.37 -9.04
C ALA A 44 -12.85 -4.18 -10.29
N GLN A 45 -12.11 -3.54 -11.20
CA GLN A 45 -11.69 -4.11 -12.47
C GLN A 45 -10.17 -4.10 -12.60
N SER A 46 -9.66 -4.93 -13.52
CA SER A 46 -8.24 -4.90 -13.87
C SER A 46 -7.88 -3.54 -14.45
N GLY A 47 -6.84 -2.91 -13.89
CA GLY A 47 -6.39 -1.58 -14.30
C GLY A 47 -6.85 -0.46 -13.36
N ASP A 48 -7.75 -0.73 -12.43
CA ASP A 48 -8.14 0.25 -11.41
C ASP A 48 -6.96 0.67 -10.55
N TRP A 49 -6.93 1.96 -10.22
CA TRP A 49 -5.91 2.51 -9.33
C TRP A 49 -6.19 2.12 -7.89
N VAL A 50 -5.10 1.82 -7.18
CA VAL A 50 -5.13 1.58 -5.74
C VAL A 50 -4.08 2.44 -5.07
N VAL A 51 -4.37 2.90 -3.85
CA VAL A 51 -3.43 3.64 -3.02
C VAL A 51 -2.88 2.70 -1.95
N VAL A 52 -1.57 2.46 -1.97
CA VAL A 52 -0.89 1.60 -1.00
C VAL A 52 -0.74 2.34 0.31
N PHE A 53 -0.21 3.55 0.26
CA PHE A 53 -0.31 4.51 1.34
C PHE A 53 -0.44 5.93 0.79
N GLY A 54 -1.31 6.72 1.43
CA GLY A 54 -1.55 8.13 1.16
C GLY A 54 -1.30 8.98 2.41
N ASP A 55 -1.83 10.21 2.40
CA ASP A 55 -1.78 11.11 3.56
C ASP A 55 -2.90 10.85 4.58
N GLY A 56 -3.85 9.96 4.26
CA GLY A 56 -4.96 9.56 5.11
C GLY A 56 -6.19 10.48 5.02
N SER A 57 -6.16 11.51 4.17
CA SER A 57 -7.26 12.48 4.03
C SER A 57 -8.59 11.87 3.57
N HIS A 58 -8.56 10.75 2.83
CA HIS A 58 -9.74 10.00 2.41
C HIS A 58 -9.90 8.67 3.16
N GLY A 59 -9.10 8.44 4.21
CA GLY A 59 -9.08 7.19 4.95
C GLY A 59 -8.17 6.13 4.35
N GLU A 60 -7.22 6.49 3.48
CA GLU A 60 -6.18 5.60 2.99
C GLU A 60 -5.31 5.08 4.15
N TYR A 61 -4.62 3.97 3.92
CA TYR A 61 -3.51 3.60 4.82
C TYR A 61 -2.43 4.68 4.75
N THR A 62 -1.83 5.02 5.89
CA THR A 62 -0.71 5.95 5.98
C THR A 62 0.62 5.21 6.08
N ALA A 63 1.75 5.90 5.90
CA ALA A 63 3.06 5.32 6.20
C ALA A 63 3.17 4.86 7.67
N ASP A 64 2.49 5.52 8.59
CA ASP A 64 2.41 5.13 10.00
C ASP A 64 1.57 3.86 10.23
N ASP A 65 0.46 3.71 9.50
CA ASP A 65 -0.33 2.46 9.50
C ASP A 65 0.55 1.28 9.05
N TRP A 66 1.32 1.47 7.97
CA TRP A 66 2.24 0.46 7.45
C TRP A 66 3.40 0.17 8.39
N GLY A 67 3.94 1.19 9.07
CA GLY A 67 4.97 1.05 10.09
C GLY A 67 4.47 0.17 11.23
N SER A 68 3.31 0.52 11.79
CA SER A 68 2.65 -0.22 12.86
C SER A 68 2.34 -1.67 12.46
N ALA A 69 1.78 -1.87 11.26
CA ALA A 69 1.49 -3.18 10.69
C ALA A 69 2.74 -4.06 10.56
N SER A 70 3.92 -3.44 10.46
CA SER A 70 5.20 -4.10 10.22
C SER A 70 6.13 -4.06 11.43
N LEU A 71 5.61 -3.79 12.64
CA LEU A 71 6.40 -3.69 13.88
C LEU A 71 7.58 -2.71 13.76
N SER A 72 7.35 -1.60 13.07
CA SER A 72 8.37 -0.60 12.72
C SER A 72 7.75 0.80 12.72
N ILE A 73 8.44 1.76 12.10
CA ILE A 73 8.05 3.16 12.01
C ILE A 73 7.90 3.60 10.55
N ASN A 74 7.17 4.69 10.32
CA ASN A 74 6.93 5.28 9.00
C ASN A 74 8.22 5.56 8.20
N TYR A 75 9.30 6.00 8.85
CA TYR A 75 10.60 6.23 8.20
C TYR A 75 11.14 5.00 7.47
N GLU A 76 10.97 3.80 8.04
CA GLU A 76 11.39 2.58 7.37
C GLU A 76 10.51 2.25 6.17
N ILE A 77 9.21 2.56 6.23
CA ILE A 77 8.28 2.29 5.12
C ILE A 77 8.67 3.10 3.89
N VAL A 78 8.88 4.41 4.06
CA VAL A 78 9.19 5.30 2.93
C VAL A 78 10.60 5.06 2.36
N THR A 79 11.56 4.64 3.20
CA THR A 79 12.93 4.36 2.75
C THR A 79 13.09 2.97 2.13
N ARG A 80 12.20 2.01 2.43
CA ARG A 80 12.20 0.67 1.83
C ARG A 80 11.77 0.64 0.37
N ILE A 81 11.09 1.68 -0.13
CA ILE A 81 10.64 1.71 -1.52
C ILE A 81 11.86 1.70 -2.43
N GLY A 82 12.07 0.57 -3.11
CA GLY A 82 13.29 0.29 -3.88
C GLY A 82 13.28 0.92 -5.27
N PRO A 83 14.40 0.86 -6.01
CA PRO A 83 14.54 1.46 -7.35
C PRO A 83 13.59 0.90 -8.42
N ARG A 84 12.97 -0.27 -8.18
CA ARG A 84 11.95 -0.86 -9.07
C ARG A 84 10.68 -0.02 -9.19
N VAL A 85 10.38 0.82 -8.19
CA VAL A 85 9.20 1.68 -8.18
C VAL A 85 9.55 3.03 -8.80
N PRO A 86 9.00 3.42 -9.95
CA PRO A 86 9.29 4.73 -10.54
C PRO A 86 8.87 5.88 -9.63
N ARG A 87 9.67 6.95 -9.59
CA ARG A 87 9.31 8.18 -8.87
C ARG A 87 8.78 9.19 -9.87
N ILE A 88 7.56 9.65 -9.67
CA ILE A 88 6.93 10.71 -10.44
C ILE A 88 6.84 11.92 -9.52
N TYR A 89 7.51 13.00 -9.89
CA TYR A 89 7.51 14.24 -9.12
C TYR A 89 6.46 15.19 -9.68
N ALA A 90 5.47 15.53 -8.87
CA ALA A 90 4.52 16.60 -9.19
C ALA A 90 5.13 17.96 -8.81
N PRO A 91 4.85 19.03 -9.58
CA PRO A 91 5.21 20.38 -9.17
C PRO A 91 4.55 20.72 -7.84
N HIS A 92 5.28 21.32 -6.91
CA HIS A 92 4.66 21.92 -5.74
C HIS A 92 3.86 23.15 -6.20
N VAL A 93 2.54 23.10 -6.10
CA VAL A 93 1.69 24.26 -6.36
C VAL A 93 1.63 25.05 -5.05
N TYR A 94 2.11 26.30 -5.06
CA TYR A 94 2.05 27.22 -3.93
C TYR A 94 0.64 27.76 -3.71
#